data_AF-A0A067CMF7-F1
#
_entry.id   AF-A0A067CMF7-F1
#
_cell.length_a   1.000
_cell.length_b   1.000
_cell.length_c   1.000
_cell.angle_alpha   90.00
_cell.angle_beta   90.00
_cell.angle_gamma   90.00
#
_symmetry.space_group_name_H-M   'P 1'
#
loop_
_entity.id
_entity.type
_entity.pdbx_description
1 polymer ?
#
loop_
_entity_poly.entity_id
_entity_poly.type
_entity_poly.pdbx_seq_one_letter_code
_entity_poly.pdbx_strand_id
1 'polypeptide(L)'
;MNFLINPDVPDAITHAWHEWHVLPGMNDTALASDPATWAARIDGWKSREPLFIGAWTLGVGANASAPTTPADKQELAAKVLPVVNKAPRGWVYANWKVADGARGWGWSLQDVLKDGVKLP
;
A
#
# COMPACT_ATOMS: atom_id res chain seq x y z
N MET A 1 -2.22 14.63 14.61
CA MET A 1 -2.23 15.50 13.42
C MET A 1 -3.62 15.37 12.80
N ASN A 2 -4.45 16.41 12.90
CA ASN A 2 -5.77 16.40 12.28
C ASN A 2 -5.61 16.98 10.88
N PHE A 3 -5.68 16.13 9.85
CA PHE A 3 -5.83 16.63 8.48
C PHE A 3 -7.29 17.07 8.33
N LEU A 4 -7.52 18.38 8.37
CA LEU A 4 -8.78 18.98 7.95
C LEU A 4 -8.82 18.95 6.43
N ILE A 5 -9.54 17.98 5.87
CA ILE A 5 -10.05 18.12 4.51
C ILE A 5 -11.13 19.21 4.61
N ASN A 6 -10.91 20.29 3.86
CA ASN A 6 -11.71 21.49 3.80
C ASN A 6 -13.23 21.18 3.72
N PRO A 7 -14.11 21.80 4.53
CA PRO A 7 -15.55 21.52 4.56
C PRO A 7 -16.31 21.79 3.24
N ASP A 8 -15.68 22.41 2.24
CA ASP A 8 -16.28 22.71 0.94
C ASP A 8 -15.87 21.70 -0.15
N VAL A 9 -15.92 20.40 0.15
CA VAL A 9 -15.75 19.38 -0.90
C VAL A 9 -16.93 19.49 -1.87
N PRO A 10 -16.70 19.71 -3.18
CA PRO A 10 -17.77 19.75 -4.16
C PRO A 10 -18.60 18.46 -4.13
N ASP A 11 -19.90 18.53 -4.43
CA ASP A 11 -20.82 17.38 -4.44
C ASP A 11 -20.32 16.19 -5.29
N ALA A 12 -19.43 16.45 -6.25
CA ALA A 12 -18.65 15.46 -6.96
C ALA A 12 -17.25 15.99 -7.31
N ILE A 13 -16.19 15.28 -6.87
CA ILE A 13 -14.84 15.46 -7.39
C ILE A 13 -14.74 14.72 -8.73
N THR A 14 -14.53 15.46 -9.82
CA THR A 14 -14.26 14.91 -11.15
C THR A 14 -12.81 15.21 -11.54
N HIS A 15 -12.15 14.27 -12.22
CA HIS A 15 -10.75 14.40 -12.70
C HIS A 15 -9.67 14.62 -11.62
N ALA A 16 -9.99 14.45 -10.35
CA ALA A 16 -9.02 14.47 -9.25
C ALA A 16 -9.22 13.26 -8.34
N TRP A 17 -8.16 12.88 -7.65
CA TRP A 17 -8.14 11.85 -6.62
C TRP A 17 -7.24 12.31 -5.47
N HIS A 18 -7.47 11.72 -4.31
CA HIS A 18 -6.54 11.85 -3.20
C HIS A 18 -5.53 10.72 -3.30
N GLU A 19 -4.24 11.05 -3.21
CA GLU A 19 -3.16 10.08 -3.30
C GLU A 19 -2.57 9.82 -1.91
N TRP A 20 -2.52 8.54 -1.51
CA TRP A 20 -1.82 8.09 -0.31
C TRP A 20 -0.67 7.16 -0.65
N HIS A 21 0.44 7.33 0.05
CA HIS A 21 1.60 6.43 -0.01
C HIS A 21 1.64 5.62 1.28
N VAL A 22 1.34 4.34 1.17
CA VAL A 22 1.29 3.40 2.29
C VAL A 22 2.49 2.47 2.18
N LEU A 23 3.64 2.93 2.66
CA LEU A 23 4.91 2.18 2.62
C LEU A 23 5.17 1.54 3.99
N PRO A 24 4.94 0.22 4.17
CA PRO A 24 4.97 -0.45 5.48
C PRO A 24 6.33 -0.44 6.20
N GLY A 25 7.34 0.11 5.54
CA GLY A 25 8.70 0.19 6.05
C GLY A 25 9.29 1.57 6.23
N MET A 26 8.89 2.54 5.41
CA MET A 26 9.45 3.89 5.49
C MET A 26 8.68 4.77 6.46
N ASN A 27 7.35 4.63 6.47
CA ASN A 27 6.48 5.61 7.13
C ASN A 27 5.51 4.98 8.14
N ASP A 28 5.16 3.70 8.00
CA ASP A 28 4.12 3.12 8.85
C ASP A 28 4.24 1.60 8.97
N THR A 29 4.90 1.12 10.03
CA THR A 29 5.01 -0.33 10.34
C THR A 29 3.65 -0.99 10.61
N ALA A 30 2.59 -0.18 10.77
CA ALA A 30 1.30 -0.66 11.23
C ALA A 30 0.46 -1.38 10.17
N LEU A 31 0.69 -1.19 8.87
CA LEU A 31 -0.18 -1.81 7.85
C LEU A 31 -0.16 -3.34 7.91
N ALA A 32 1.04 -3.91 8.07
CA ALA A 32 1.22 -5.35 8.17
C ALA A 32 0.79 -5.90 9.53
N SER A 33 0.98 -5.13 10.61
CA SER A 33 0.70 -5.56 11.99
C SER A 33 -0.74 -5.28 12.45
N ASP A 34 -1.43 -4.34 11.82
CA ASP A 34 -2.81 -3.93 12.10
C ASP A 34 -3.58 -3.58 10.81
N PRO A 35 -3.87 -4.60 9.97
CA PRO A 35 -4.60 -4.39 8.72
C PRO A 35 -6.04 -3.92 8.94
N ALA A 36 -6.65 -4.22 10.09
CA ALA A 36 -8.03 -3.87 10.40
C ALA A 36 -8.21 -2.36 10.61
N THR A 37 -7.33 -1.74 11.41
CA THR A 37 -7.33 -0.29 11.59
C THR A 37 -7.08 0.44 10.28
N TRP A 38 -6.18 -0.07 9.44
CA TRP A 38 -5.91 0.52 8.14
C TRP A 38 -7.08 0.35 7.16
N ALA A 39 -7.74 -0.80 7.13
CA ALA A 39 -8.96 -0.99 6.38
C ALA A 39 -10.02 0.04 6.78
N ALA A 40 -10.22 0.26 8.09
CA ALA A 40 -11.15 1.26 8.60
C ALA A 40 -10.79 2.70 8.17
N ARG A 41 -9.50 3.04 8.05
CA ARG A 41 -9.04 4.33 7.51
C ARG A 41 -9.39 4.50 6.03
N ILE A 42 -9.44 3.42 5.26
CA ILE A 42 -9.80 3.45 3.84
C ILE A 42 -11.33 3.43 3.64
N ASP A 43 -12.07 2.74 4.52
CA ASP A 43 -13.53 2.60 4.43
C ASP A 43 -14.30 3.94 4.48
N GLY A 44 -13.68 5.00 5.00
CA GLY A 44 -14.24 6.35 4.97
C GLY A 44 -14.24 6.99 3.57
N TRP A 45 -13.35 6.54 2.67
CA TRP A 45 -13.23 7.06 1.32
C TRP A 45 -14.29 6.45 0.41
N LYS A 46 -15.03 7.32 -0.28
CA LYS A 46 -16.19 6.93 -1.11
C LYS A 46 -15.90 7.23 -2.58
N SER A 47 -16.80 6.80 -3.46
CA SER A 47 -16.71 7.14 -4.90
C SER A 47 -16.61 8.64 -5.19
N ARG A 48 -17.15 9.49 -4.29
CA ARG A 48 -17.13 10.96 -4.37
C ARG A 48 -15.84 11.61 -3.89
N GLU A 49 -15.07 10.89 -3.07
CA GLU A 49 -13.75 11.26 -2.59
C GLU A 49 -12.79 10.14 -2.99
N PRO A 50 -12.48 10.02 -4.28
CA PRO A 50 -11.82 8.82 -4.77
C PRO A 50 -10.38 8.75 -4.26
N LEU A 51 -10.11 7.87 -3.30
CA LEU A 51 -8.76 7.53 -2.87
C LEU A 51 -8.08 6.65 -3.92
N PHE A 52 -6.85 7.00 -4.24
CA PHE A 52 -5.89 6.20 -4.98
C PHE A 52 -4.67 5.95 -4.09
N ILE A 53 -4.22 4.70 -3.98
CA ILE A 53 -2.98 4.39 -3.25
C ILE A 53 -1.84 4.42 -4.25
N GLY A 54 -1.17 5.57 -4.36
CA GLY A 54 -0.11 5.79 -5.35
C GLY A 54 1.18 5.01 -5.10
N ALA A 55 1.37 4.51 -3.87
CA ALA A 55 2.49 3.66 -3.55
C ALA A 55 2.16 2.73 -2.38
N TRP A 56 2.43 1.43 -2.55
CA TRP A 56 2.55 0.46 -1.46
C TRP A 56 3.54 -0.63 -1.84
N THR A 57 4.02 -1.41 -0.87
CA THR A 57 5.07 -2.40 -1.12
C THR A 57 5.04 -3.53 -0.09
N LEU A 58 5.71 -4.64 -0.39
CA LEU A 58 5.99 -5.70 0.59
C LEU A 58 7.30 -5.42 1.36
N GLY A 59 8.10 -4.45 0.89
CA GLY A 59 9.28 -3.98 1.57
C GLY A 59 8.95 -3.42 2.95
N VAL A 60 9.60 -3.95 3.98
CA VAL A 60 9.60 -3.36 5.31
C VAL A 60 10.94 -2.68 5.56
N GLY A 61 10.93 -1.68 6.42
CA GLY A 61 12.05 -0.76 6.61
C GLY A 61 13.08 -1.34 7.55
N ALA A 62 14.14 -0.58 7.79
CA ALA A 62 15.30 -1.01 8.58
C ALA A 62 14.97 -1.53 9.99
N ASN A 63 13.80 -1.17 10.54
CA ASN A 63 13.35 -1.56 11.88
C ASN A 63 12.45 -2.80 11.93
N ALA A 64 12.20 -3.46 10.78
CA ALA A 64 11.41 -4.67 10.70
C ALA A 64 12.13 -5.74 9.85
N SER A 65 11.91 -7.01 10.17
CA SER A 65 12.49 -8.12 9.41
C SER A 65 11.90 -8.15 7.99
N ALA A 66 12.74 -7.90 6.98
CA ALA A 66 12.36 -7.98 5.58
C ALA A 66 11.72 -9.35 5.25
N PRO A 67 10.65 -9.41 4.45
CA PRO A 67 10.17 -10.69 3.93
C PRO A 67 11.21 -11.20 2.94
N THR A 68 11.98 -12.22 3.34
CA THR A 68 13.11 -12.71 2.54
C THR A 68 12.72 -13.92 1.70
N THR A 69 11.73 -14.71 2.12
CA THR A 69 11.28 -15.90 1.37
C THR A 69 10.03 -15.61 0.52
N PRO A 70 9.79 -16.40 -0.55
CA PRO A 70 8.53 -16.33 -1.30
C PRO A 70 7.28 -16.54 -0.42
N ALA A 71 7.37 -17.43 0.58
CA ALA A 71 6.27 -17.70 1.51
C ALA A 71 5.94 -16.47 2.38
N ASP A 72 6.96 -15.82 2.96
CA ASP A 72 6.77 -14.60 3.76
C ASP A 72 6.15 -13.48 2.93
N LYS A 73 6.61 -13.32 1.68
CA LYS A 73 6.08 -12.33 0.75
C LYS A 73 4.62 -12.60 0.42
N GLN A 74 4.26 -13.88 0.18
CA GLN A 74 2.89 -14.26 -0.10
C GLN A 74 1.97 -14.08 1.11
N GLU A 75 2.45 -14.40 2.32
CA GLU A 75 1.70 -14.16 3.56
C GLU A 75 1.47 -12.66 3.78
N LEU A 76 2.51 -11.85 3.60
CA LEU A 76 2.40 -10.40 3.74
C LEU A 76 1.46 -9.80 2.69
N ALA A 77 1.55 -10.26 1.44
CA ALA A 77 0.63 -9.86 0.37
C ALA A 77 -0.82 -10.19 0.75
N ALA A 78 -1.08 -11.40 1.28
CA ALA A 78 -2.42 -11.81 1.69
C ALA A 78 -3.02 -10.93 2.80
N LYS A 79 -2.17 -10.33 3.66
CA LYS A 79 -2.61 -9.39 4.70
C LYS A 79 -2.86 -7.98 4.16
N VAL A 80 -2.00 -7.50 3.28
CA VAL A 80 -2.01 -6.10 2.81
C VAL A 80 -2.95 -5.87 1.63
N LEU A 81 -3.05 -6.82 0.70
CA LEU A 81 -3.87 -6.71 -0.51
C LEU A 81 -5.35 -6.39 -0.23
N PRO A 82 -6.03 -7.05 0.74
CA PRO A 82 -7.42 -6.72 1.06
C PRO A 82 -7.61 -5.28 1.52
N VAL A 83 -6.58 -4.68 2.10
CA VAL A 83 -6.60 -3.29 2.57
C VAL A 83 -6.45 -2.33 1.40
N VAL A 84 -5.41 -2.50 0.57
CA VAL A 84 -5.17 -1.59 -0.57
C VAL A 84 -6.26 -1.71 -1.65
N ASN A 85 -6.89 -2.88 -1.78
CA ASN A 85 -8.03 -3.10 -2.68
C ASN A 85 -9.30 -2.34 -2.28
N LYS A 86 -9.37 -1.79 -1.05
CA LYS A 86 -10.47 -0.91 -0.65
C LYS A 86 -10.38 0.48 -1.27
N ALA A 87 -9.23 0.88 -1.82
CA ALA A 87 -9.07 2.18 -2.47
C ALA A 87 -9.96 2.28 -3.73
N PRO A 88 -10.94 3.19 -3.80
CA PRO A 88 -11.91 3.23 -4.89
C PRO A 88 -11.33 3.47 -6.29
N ARG A 89 -10.12 4.03 -6.40
CA ARG A 89 -9.41 4.22 -7.68
C ARG A 89 -8.27 3.24 -7.89
N GLY A 90 -8.15 2.22 -7.04
CA GLY A 90 -7.08 1.24 -7.10
C GLY A 90 -5.78 1.76 -6.49
N TRP A 91 -4.69 1.13 -6.91
CA TRP A 91 -3.38 1.29 -6.28
C TRP A 91 -2.25 1.03 -7.26
N VAL A 92 -1.04 1.46 -6.87
CA VAL A 92 0.22 1.16 -7.57
C VAL A 92 1.22 0.57 -6.59
N TYR A 93 1.88 -0.51 -7.03
CA TYR A 93 2.98 -1.11 -6.30
C TYR A 93 4.27 -0.32 -6.52
N ALA A 94 4.92 0.07 -5.43
CA ALA A 94 6.22 0.69 -5.41
C ALA A 94 7.30 -0.35 -5.04
N ASN A 95 8.39 -0.50 -5.78
CA ASN A 95 8.74 0.06 -7.09
C ASN A 95 8.75 -1.06 -8.14
N TRP A 96 8.70 -0.74 -9.43
CA TRP A 96 8.94 -1.77 -10.47
C TRP A 96 10.29 -2.48 -10.25
N LYS A 97 11.35 -1.70 -10.04
CA LYS A 97 12.74 -2.15 -9.81
C LYS A 97 13.40 -1.31 -8.72
N VAL A 98 14.34 -1.91 -7.98
CA VAL A 98 15.23 -1.22 -7.03
C VAL A 98 16.70 -1.54 -7.28
N ALA A 99 17.59 -0.81 -6.60
CA ALA A 99 19.03 -1.07 -6.60
C ALA A 99 19.35 -2.47 -6.08
N ASP A 100 20.45 -3.06 -6.55
CA ASP A 100 20.79 -4.46 -6.34
C ASP A 100 20.86 -4.86 -4.86
N GLY A 101 21.35 -3.97 -4.00
CA GLY A 101 21.43 -4.20 -2.55
C GLY A 101 20.09 -4.25 -1.80
N ALA A 102 18.98 -3.87 -2.45
CA ALA A 102 17.63 -3.92 -1.88
C ALA A 102 16.73 -4.96 -2.59
N ARG A 103 17.27 -5.72 -3.55
CA ARG A 103 16.55 -6.79 -4.25
C ARG A 103 16.23 -7.95 -3.32
N GLY A 104 15.10 -8.60 -3.57
CA GLY A 104 14.64 -9.74 -2.77
C GLY A 104 14.00 -9.40 -1.42
N TRP A 105 13.98 -8.14 -0.99
CA TRP A 105 13.35 -7.70 0.27
C TRP A 105 11.91 -7.22 0.10
N GLY A 106 11.30 -7.49 -1.06
CA GLY A 106 9.93 -7.05 -1.35
C GLY A 106 9.80 -5.60 -1.81
N TRP A 107 10.89 -4.88 -2.09
CA TRP A 107 10.83 -3.50 -2.61
C TRP A 107 10.67 -3.41 -4.14
N SER A 108 10.93 -4.50 -4.87
CA SER A 108 10.78 -4.57 -6.33
C SER A 108 9.64 -5.50 -6.70
N LEU A 109 8.66 -4.97 -7.44
CA LEU A 109 7.59 -5.75 -8.04
C LEU A 109 8.16 -6.84 -8.96
N GLN A 110 9.19 -6.51 -9.74
CA GLN A 110 9.83 -7.47 -10.63
C GLN A 110 10.34 -8.71 -9.87
N ASP A 111 10.99 -8.53 -8.73
CA ASP A 111 11.50 -9.66 -7.93
C ASP A 111 10.37 -10.40 -7.22
N VAL A 112 9.38 -9.68 -6.70
CA VAL A 112 8.17 -10.27 -6.08
C VAL A 112 7.42 -11.17 -7.07
N LEU A 113 7.27 -10.73 -8.33
CA LEU A 113 6.66 -11.52 -9.38
C LEU A 113 7.54 -12.71 -9.79
N LYS A 114 8.88 -12.55 -9.84
CA LYS A 114 9.81 -13.67 -10.10
C LYS A 114 9.78 -14.73 -9.01
N ASP A 115 9.55 -14.32 -7.76
CA ASP A 115 9.37 -15.23 -6.61
C ASP A 115 8.01 -15.96 -6.65
N GLY A 116 7.16 -15.67 -7.64
CA GLY A 116 5.86 -16.33 -7.81
C GLY A 116 4.75 -15.79 -6.90
N VAL A 117 4.96 -14.63 -6.27
CA VAL A 117 3.96 -14.00 -5.40
C VAL A 117 2.80 -13.50 -6.24
N LYS A 118 1.58 -13.83 -5.83
CA LYS A 118 0.35 -13.42 -6.51
C LYS A 118 -0.17 -12.12 -5.90
N LEU A 119 -0.12 -11.06 -6.72
CA LEU A 119 -0.84 -9.82 -6.49
C LEU A 119 -1.99 -9.81 -7.51
N PRO A 120 -3.26 -9.83 -7.07
CA PRO A 120 -4.45 -9.89 -7.94
C PRO A 120 -4.53 -8.71 -8.91
#